data_AF-A0A7V8AD56-F1
#
_entry.id   AF-A0A7V8AD56-F1
#
_cell.length_a   1.000
_cell.length_b   1.000
_cell.length_c   1.000
_cell.angle_alpha   90.00
_cell.angle_beta   90.00
_cell.angle_gamma   90.00
#
_symmetry.space_group_name_H-M   'P 1'
#
loop_
_entity.id
_entity.type
_entity.pdbx_description
1 polymer ?
#
loop_
_entity_poly.entity_id
_entity_poly.type
_entity_poly.pdbx_seq_one_letter_code
_entity_poly.pdbx_strand_id
1 'polypeptide(L)'
;MILKAMVFFSLAGLAGQGWCAELESLRAQGLPDAGSIMAQIQQQPQLPQPPATTLDVCVFTEFRNNKCHFRCESGATLIEPAVRPDFSSGEPAGACATHIFRPGPSPFAQFNKHIDSSDLRDLLRDPNPEVRKAAVRASRPYIGNSYAQDPVREILGDQNERTDIRVEAARVLSYATGGSRVRDELTDVIRYGNEPRELRVMAYKALWSATGHSRVQDLLMDAVRYSEKDRDARRAAIWALFSASNNSRPQDVLSDVLRSRNEEEPTRVEALKSLYNAMGHYRVKDLMTDLVRDSNERKPVRLAAIKALSGANNDSRVKSLLEDIMERSSDTEFRLAAIEALSPDLADIREYFHLPYKLENGGFVSPIEKE
;
A
#
# COMPACT_ATOMS: atom_id res chain seq x y z
N MET A 1 27.55 57.54 16.04
CA MET A 1 27.27 57.04 14.68
C MET A 1 25.98 56.22 14.75
N ILE A 2 24.87 56.82 14.30
CA ILE A 2 23.60 56.22 13.80
C ILE A 2 22.88 55.21 14.73
N LEU A 3 21.99 55.65 15.63
CA LEU A 3 20.52 55.82 15.49
C LEU A 3 19.73 54.53 15.10
N LYS A 4 18.99 53.95 16.06
CA LYS A 4 17.82 53.10 15.81
C LYS A 4 16.58 53.84 16.31
N ALA A 5 15.76 54.29 15.37
CA ALA A 5 14.49 54.95 15.63
C ALA A 5 13.38 53.91 15.81
N MET A 6 12.67 54.00 16.94
CA MET A 6 11.33 53.43 17.12
C MET A 6 10.34 54.31 16.36
N VAL A 7 9.45 53.68 15.58
CA VAL A 7 8.26 54.34 15.04
C VAL A 7 7.04 53.62 15.60
N PHE A 8 6.35 54.32 16.50
CA PHE A 8 4.98 54.06 16.89
C PHE A 8 4.05 54.57 15.78
N PHE A 9 3.08 53.76 15.34
CA PHE A 9 1.88 54.27 14.68
C PHE A 9 0.66 53.65 15.35
N SER A 10 -0.07 54.50 16.07
CA SER A 10 -1.46 54.30 16.45
C SER A 10 -2.31 55.00 15.41
N LEU A 11 -3.31 54.32 14.84
CA LEU A 11 -4.46 54.98 14.23
C LEU A 11 -5.70 54.12 14.45
N ALA A 12 -6.64 54.76 15.14
CA ALA A 12 -7.93 54.25 15.52
C ALA A 12 -8.96 54.45 14.40
N GLY A 13 -9.97 53.58 14.40
CA GLY A 13 -11.36 53.99 14.25
C GLY A 13 -11.92 54.15 12.83
N LEU A 14 -12.52 53.09 12.30
CA LEU A 14 -13.77 53.18 11.55
C LEU A 14 -14.68 52.02 11.99
N ALA A 15 -15.75 52.37 12.69
CA ALA A 15 -16.80 51.47 13.13
C ALA A 15 -18.05 51.70 12.27
N GLY A 16 -18.76 50.59 12.01
CA GLY A 16 -20.20 50.58 11.81
C GLY A 16 -20.70 50.73 10.38
N GLN A 17 -21.18 49.63 9.80
CA GLN A 17 -22.62 49.43 9.52
C GLN A 17 -22.83 48.13 8.71
N GLY A 18 -23.86 47.36 9.04
CA GLY A 18 -24.51 46.47 8.08
C GLY A 18 -24.51 44.96 8.34
N TRP A 19 -24.80 44.49 9.56
CA TRP A 19 -25.00 43.05 9.82
C TRP A 19 -26.30 42.81 10.61
N CYS A 20 -27.47 43.14 10.04
CA CYS A 20 -28.80 42.77 10.58
C CYS A 20 -29.88 42.78 9.47
N ALA A 21 -29.69 42.04 8.37
CA ALA A 21 -30.73 41.93 7.33
C ALA A 21 -30.78 40.58 6.60
N GLU A 22 -30.29 39.48 7.19
CA GLU A 22 -30.24 38.18 6.49
C GLU A 22 -30.83 37.00 7.29
N LEU A 23 -31.63 37.27 8.33
CA LEU A 23 -32.33 36.22 9.09
C LEU A 23 -33.86 36.20 8.90
N GLU A 24 -34.42 37.10 8.09
CA GLU A 24 -35.87 37.19 7.85
C GLU A 24 -36.32 36.73 6.45
N SER A 25 -35.40 36.40 5.53
CA SER A 25 -35.79 35.85 4.21
C SER A 25 -35.87 34.31 4.14
N LEU A 26 -35.43 33.61 5.20
CA LEU A 26 -35.44 32.13 5.26
C LEU A 26 -36.76 31.52 5.80
N ARG A 27 -37.79 32.33 6.04
CA ARG A 27 -39.11 31.86 6.51
C ARG A 27 -40.21 31.82 5.44
N ALA A 28 -39.89 32.09 4.18
CA ALA A 28 -40.85 32.17 3.09
C ALA A 28 -40.60 31.17 1.95
N GLN A 29 -40.14 29.94 2.27
CA GLN A 29 -40.15 28.83 1.32
C GLN A 29 -41.02 27.71 1.89
N GLY A 30 -42.24 27.62 1.35
CA GLY A 30 -43.18 26.56 1.68
C GLY A 30 -42.59 25.18 1.40
N LEU A 31 -42.91 24.24 2.28
CA LEU A 31 -42.58 22.83 2.13
C LEU A 31 -43.09 22.32 0.77
N PRO A 32 -42.27 21.62 -0.03
CA PRO A 32 -42.71 21.06 -1.30
C PRO A 32 -43.77 19.98 -1.04
N ASP A 33 -44.90 20.14 -1.73
CA ASP A 33 -46.02 19.21 -1.70
C ASP A 33 -45.57 17.83 -2.23
N ALA A 34 -46.00 16.75 -1.60
CA ALA A 34 -45.51 15.39 -1.84
C ALA A 34 -45.70 14.94 -3.31
N GLY A 35 -46.63 15.58 -4.04
CA GLY A 35 -46.82 15.37 -5.47
C GLY A 35 -45.72 15.93 -6.38
N SER A 36 -45.01 16.99 -5.95
CA SER A 36 -43.96 17.63 -6.75
C SER A 36 -42.62 16.89 -6.72
N ILE A 37 -42.34 16.14 -5.65
CA ILE A 37 -41.16 15.27 -5.53
C ILE A 37 -41.26 14.06 -6.48
N MET A 38 -42.47 13.55 -6.70
CA MET A 38 -42.72 12.40 -7.59
C MET A 38 -42.50 12.74 -9.07
N ALA A 39 -42.87 13.95 -9.50
CA ALA A 39 -42.66 14.41 -10.87
C ALA A 39 -41.18 14.65 -11.21
N GLN A 40 -40.35 14.98 -10.22
CA GLN A 40 -38.92 15.22 -10.40
C GLN A 40 -38.09 13.90 -10.47
N ILE A 41 -38.61 12.81 -9.88
CA ILE A 41 -37.99 11.47 -9.97
C ILE A 41 -38.17 10.86 -11.38
N GLN A 42 -39.27 11.17 -12.08
CA GLN A 42 -39.52 10.66 -13.43
C GLN A 42 -38.70 11.34 -14.54
N GLN A 43 -37.97 12.42 -14.25
CA GLN A 43 -37.16 13.15 -15.24
C GLN A 43 -35.64 12.98 -15.06
N GLN A 44 -35.18 12.12 -14.15
CA GLN A 44 -33.74 11.81 -14.07
C GLN A 44 -33.30 10.91 -15.24
N PRO A 45 -32.16 11.19 -15.91
CA PRO A 45 -31.51 10.24 -16.80
C PRO A 45 -31.26 8.95 -16.02
N GLN A 46 -31.58 7.80 -16.62
CA GLN A 46 -31.43 6.50 -15.97
C GLN A 46 -30.05 6.38 -15.34
N LEU A 47 -30.02 6.35 -14.00
CA LEU A 47 -28.84 5.94 -13.25
C LEU A 47 -28.40 4.56 -13.81
N PRO A 48 -27.10 4.35 -14.07
CA PRO A 48 -26.62 3.04 -14.49
C PRO A 48 -27.07 2.02 -13.43
N GLN A 49 -27.96 1.11 -13.82
CA GLN A 49 -28.33 0.01 -12.94
C GLN A 49 -27.06 -0.77 -12.61
N PRO A 50 -26.79 -1.11 -11.34
CA PRO A 50 -25.74 -2.05 -11.03
C PRO A 50 -25.99 -3.33 -11.84
N PRO A 51 -24.96 -3.94 -12.45
CA PRO A 51 -25.16 -5.14 -13.25
C PRO A 51 -25.86 -6.19 -12.39
N ALA A 52 -26.99 -6.71 -12.88
CA ALA A 52 -27.73 -7.75 -12.21
C ALA A 52 -26.81 -8.95 -12.00
N THR A 53 -26.39 -9.20 -10.75
CA THR A 53 -25.69 -10.43 -10.41
C THR A 53 -26.68 -11.57 -10.56
N THR A 54 -26.57 -12.33 -11.64
CA THR A 54 -27.33 -13.56 -11.82
C THR A 54 -26.89 -14.53 -10.73
N LEU A 55 -27.71 -14.71 -9.69
CA LEU A 55 -27.47 -15.70 -8.65
C LEU A 55 -27.78 -17.08 -9.24
N ASP A 56 -26.83 -18.00 -9.15
CA ASP A 56 -26.99 -19.40 -9.54
C ASP A 56 -27.37 -20.21 -8.29
N VAL A 57 -28.50 -20.90 -8.35
CA VAL A 57 -29.05 -21.66 -7.22
C VAL A 57 -28.50 -23.08 -7.28
N CYS A 58 -27.86 -23.51 -6.20
CA CYS A 58 -27.30 -24.85 -6.04
C CYS A 58 -28.13 -25.66 -5.05
N VAL A 59 -28.67 -26.79 -5.51
CA VAL A 59 -29.52 -27.69 -4.71
C VAL A 59 -28.68 -28.84 -4.18
N PHE A 60 -28.84 -29.18 -2.91
CA PHE A 60 -28.17 -30.32 -2.29
C PHE A 60 -28.51 -31.63 -3.02
N THR A 61 -27.49 -32.41 -3.36
CA THR A 61 -27.64 -33.70 -4.04
C THR A 61 -27.32 -34.88 -3.15
N GLU A 62 -26.15 -34.88 -2.51
CA GLU A 62 -25.71 -36.02 -1.70
C GLU A 62 -24.68 -35.62 -0.64
N PHE A 63 -24.59 -36.44 0.40
CA PHE A 63 -23.55 -36.33 1.43
C PHE A 63 -22.57 -37.49 1.30
N ARG A 64 -21.29 -37.17 1.05
CA ARG A 64 -20.23 -38.18 0.87
C ARG A 64 -18.91 -37.67 1.43
N ASN A 65 -18.16 -38.53 2.12
CA ASN A 65 -16.83 -38.20 2.66
C ASN A 65 -16.79 -36.93 3.53
N ASN A 66 -17.80 -36.73 4.38
CA ASN A 66 -17.94 -35.55 5.24
C ASN A 66 -18.08 -34.21 4.47
N LYS A 67 -18.60 -34.27 3.25
CA LYS A 67 -18.84 -33.12 2.38
C LYS A 67 -20.26 -33.15 1.83
N CYS A 68 -20.86 -31.97 1.73
CA CYS A 68 -22.15 -31.72 1.13
C CYS A 68 -21.94 -31.41 -0.36
N HIS A 69 -22.50 -32.24 -1.24
CA HIS A 69 -22.47 -32.02 -2.67
C HIS A 69 -23.74 -31.30 -3.10
N PHE A 70 -23.60 -30.29 -3.95
CA PHE A 70 -24.70 -29.52 -4.52
C PHE A 70 -24.58 -29.48 -6.03
N ARG A 71 -25.71 -29.48 -6.72
CA ARG A 71 -25.81 -29.30 -8.17
C ARG A 71 -26.51 -27.99 -8.47
N CYS A 72 -25.84 -27.12 -9.21
CA CYS A 72 -26.35 -25.80 -9.58
C CYS A 72 -27.15 -25.84 -10.88
N GLU A 73 -28.03 -24.86 -11.06
CA GLU A 73 -28.79 -24.68 -12.32
C GLU A 73 -27.85 -24.51 -13.51
N SER A 74 -26.68 -23.89 -13.31
CA SER A 74 -25.64 -23.80 -14.34
C SER A 74 -24.98 -25.15 -14.71
N GLY A 75 -25.33 -26.26 -14.04
CA GLY A 75 -24.71 -27.57 -14.21
C GLY A 75 -23.40 -27.78 -13.44
N ALA A 76 -22.93 -26.79 -12.67
CA ALA A 76 -21.74 -26.95 -11.82
C ALA A 76 -22.04 -27.78 -10.57
N THR A 77 -21.03 -28.48 -10.06
CA THR A 77 -21.09 -29.19 -8.78
C THR A 77 -20.30 -28.42 -7.73
N LEU A 78 -20.95 -27.98 -6.66
CA LEU A 78 -20.32 -27.35 -5.51
C LEU A 78 -20.12 -28.40 -4.41
N ILE A 79 -18.99 -28.33 -3.70
CA ILE A 79 -18.69 -29.24 -2.60
C ILE A 79 -18.28 -28.41 -1.40
N GLU A 80 -19.08 -28.47 -0.33
CA GLU A 80 -18.78 -27.77 0.92
C GLU A 80 -18.48 -28.77 2.04
N PRO A 81 -17.58 -28.43 2.99
CA PRO A 81 -17.41 -29.23 4.18
C PRO A 81 -18.71 -29.19 5.01
N ALA A 82 -19.15 -30.35 5.52
CA ALA A 82 -20.22 -30.33 6.50
C ALA A 82 -19.79 -29.55 7.74
N VAL A 83 -20.70 -28.74 8.27
CA VAL A 83 -20.45 -27.92 9.46
C VAL A 83 -20.02 -28.85 10.60
N ARG A 84 -18.79 -28.65 11.10
CA ARG A 84 -18.29 -29.43 12.24
C ARG A 84 -19.15 -29.10 13.46
N PRO A 85 -19.69 -30.10 14.19
CA PRO A 85 -20.20 -29.83 15.52
C PRO A 85 -19.01 -29.40 16.39
N ASP A 86 -19.26 -28.44 17.28
CA ASP A 86 -18.37 -28.17 18.41
C ASP A 86 -18.21 -29.49 19.18
N PHE A 87 -16.98 -30.03 19.25
CA PHE A 87 -16.70 -31.32 19.90
C PHE A 87 -17.00 -31.32 21.41
N SER A 88 -17.44 -30.19 21.97
CA SER A 88 -17.81 -30.02 23.36
C SER A 88 -19.28 -30.41 23.68
N SER A 89 -20.18 -30.52 22.69
CA SER A 89 -21.64 -30.70 22.95
C SER A 89 -22.20 -32.11 22.71
N GLY A 90 -21.45 -33.02 22.10
CA GLY A 90 -21.93 -34.39 21.84
C GLY A 90 -23.10 -34.49 20.84
N GLU A 91 -23.38 -33.43 20.07
CA GLU A 91 -24.44 -33.45 19.05
C GLU A 91 -23.94 -34.05 17.72
N PRO A 92 -24.79 -34.80 16.99
CA PRO A 92 -24.44 -35.33 15.68
C PRO A 92 -24.12 -34.21 14.68
N ALA A 93 -23.22 -34.47 13.73
CA ALA A 93 -22.80 -33.49 12.72
C ALA A 93 -24.00 -32.82 12.02
N GLY A 94 -23.97 -31.49 11.93
CA GLY A 94 -25.09 -30.68 11.44
C GLY A 94 -25.50 -31.02 10.01
N ALA A 95 -26.79 -30.91 9.72
CA ALA A 95 -27.35 -31.18 8.40
C ALA A 95 -26.81 -30.20 7.33
N CYS A 96 -26.54 -30.72 6.13
CA CYS A 96 -26.20 -29.88 4.97
C CYS A 96 -27.33 -28.87 4.68
N ALA A 97 -26.97 -27.65 4.27
CA ALA A 97 -27.95 -26.71 3.72
C ALA A 97 -28.67 -27.36 2.53
N THR A 98 -29.97 -27.04 2.32
CA THR A 98 -30.73 -27.58 1.18
C THR A 98 -30.45 -26.82 -0.11
N HIS A 99 -30.12 -25.54 0.00
CA HIS A 99 -29.86 -24.64 -1.14
C HIS A 99 -28.73 -23.65 -0.80
N ILE A 100 -27.91 -23.32 -1.78
CA ILE A 100 -26.85 -22.31 -1.70
C ILE A 100 -26.95 -21.40 -2.92
N PHE A 101 -26.79 -20.10 -2.71
CA PHE A 101 -26.71 -19.12 -3.79
C PHE A 101 -25.26 -18.76 -4.05
N ARG A 102 -24.83 -18.83 -5.31
CA ARG A 102 -23.51 -18.33 -5.72
C ARG A 102 -23.65 -17.25 -6.80
N PRO A 103 -22.70 -16.32 -6.91
CA PRO A 103 -22.60 -15.47 -8.08
C PRO A 103 -22.39 -16.36 -9.31
N GLY A 104 -23.34 -16.35 -10.24
CA GLY A 104 -23.24 -17.06 -11.51
C GLY A 104 -22.12 -16.46 -12.37
N PRO A 105 -21.53 -17.24 -13.31
CA PRO A 105 -20.58 -16.70 -14.26
C PRO A 105 -21.25 -15.57 -15.04
N SER A 106 -20.68 -14.37 -14.94
CA SER A 106 -21.13 -13.21 -15.69
C SER A 106 -21.21 -13.56 -17.18
N PRO A 107 -22.28 -13.20 -17.91
CA PRO A 107 -22.35 -13.38 -19.35
C PRO A 107 -21.22 -12.62 -20.09
N PHE A 108 -20.52 -11.71 -19.42
CA PHE A 108 -19.33 -11.03 -19.93
C PHE A 108 -18.02 -11.82 -19.76
N ALA A 109 -18.02 -12.97 -19.07
CA ALA A 109 -16.84 -13.83 -18.93
C ALA A 109 -16.40 -14.49 -20.26
N GLN A 110 -17.18 -14.34 -21.33
CA GLN A 110 -16.87 -14.87 -22.65
C GLN A 110 -16.03 -13.93 -23.52
N PHE A 111 -15.77 -12.69 -23.11
CA PHE A 111 -14.84 -11.79 -23.81
C PHE A 111 -13.44 -11.86 -23.20
N ASN A 112 -12.84 -13.05 -23.15
CA ASN A 112 -11.39 -13.17 -23.02
C ASN A 112 -10.73 -12.84 -24.37
N LYS A 113 -10.96 -11.63 -24.91
CA LYS A 113 -10.08 -11.11 -25.95
C LYS A 113 -8.74 -10.87 -25.26
N HIS A 114 -7.75 -11.69 -25.58
CA HIS A 114 -6.39 -11.46 -25.13
C HIS A 114 -5.95 -10.11 -25.71
N ILE A 115 -5.83 -9.09 -24.86
CA ILE A 115 -5.33 -7.78 -25.26
C ILE A 115 -3.85 -7.98 -25.59
N ASP A 116 -3.48 -7.77 -26.85
CA ASP A 116 -2.08 -7.82 -27.25
C ASP A 116 -1.38 -6.46 -27.11
N SER A 117 -0.08 -6.41 -27.39
CA SER A 117 0.70 -5.17 -27.29
C SER A 117 0.25 -4.08 -28.27
N SER A 118 -0.44 -4.44 -29.36
CA SER A 118 -0.95 -3.49 -30.34
C SER A 118 -2.26 -2.87 -29.88
N ASP A 119 -3.18 -3.68 -29.34
CA ASP A 119 -4.42 -3.21 -28.71
C ASP A 119 -4.11 -2.24 -27.55
N LEU A 120 -3.06 -2.51 -26.76
CA LEU A 120 -2.65 -1.63 -25.66
C LEU A 120 -2.29 -0.21 -26.11
N ARG A 121 -1.69 -0.05 -27.29
CA ARG A 121 -1.24 1.27 -27.76
C ARG A 121 -2.42 2.23 -27.92
N ASP A 122 -3.52 1.74 -28.46
CA ASP A 122 -4.72 2.54 -28.68
C ASP A 122 -5.45 2.79 -27.35
N LEU A 123 -5.55 1.77 -26.48
CA LEU A 123 -6.19 1.90 -25.17
C LEU A 123 -5.43 2.85 -24.22
N LEU A 124 -4.10 2.91 -24.31
CA LEU A 124 -3.27 3.86 -23.55
C LEU A 124 -3.48 5.31 -23.99
N ARG A 125 -4.10 5.54 -25.15
CA ARG A 125 -4.41 6.87 -25.72
C ARG A 125 -5.92 7.14 -25.74
N ASP A 126 -6.72 6.27 -25.13
CA ASP A 126 -8.17 6.41 -25.11
C ASP A 126 -8.57 7.75 -24.45
N PRO A 127 -9.58 8.48 -24.97
CA PRO A 127 -10.04 9.72 -24.34
C PRO A 127 -10.55 9.52 -22.91
N ASN A 128 -11.04 8.33 -22.56
CA ASN A 128 -11.53 8.02 -21.23
C ASN A 128 -10.38 7.67 -20.26
N PRO A 129 -10.19 8.45 -19.17
CA PRO A 129 -9.13 8.19 -18.19
C PRO A 129 -9.24 6.81 -17.52
N GLU A 130 -10.44 6.27 -17.32
CA GLU A 130 -10.58 4.93 -16.72
C GLU A 130 -10.08 3.82 -17.66
N VAL A 131 -10.28 3.99 -18.97
CA VAL A 131 -9.75 3.06 -19.97
C VAL A 131 -8.23 3.14 -19.99
N ARG A 132 -7.65 4.35 -19.98
CA ARG A 132 -6.19 4.52 -19.89
C ARG A 132 -5.62 3.90 -18.62
N LYS A 133 -6.24 4.11 -17.46
CA LYS A 133 -5.81 3.50 -16.20
C LYS A 133 -5.82 1.97 -16.26
N ALA A 134 -6.89 1.39 -16.78
CA ALA A 134 -7.01 -0.05 -16.97
C ALA A 134 -5.96 -0.57 -17.98
N ALA A 135 -5.70 0.18 -19.05
CA ALA A 135 -4.68 -0.14 -20.05
C ALA A 135 -3.26 -0.11 -19.46
N VAL A 136 -2.94 0.89 -18.62
CA VAL A 136 -1.67 0.95 -17.88
C VAL A 136 -1.51 -0.29 -16.99
N ARG A 137 -2.54 -0.68 -16.23
CA ARG A 137 -2.49 -1.93 -15.43
C ARG A 137 -2.26 -3.16 -16.30
N ALA A 138 -3.00 -3.27 -17.40
CA ALA A 138 -2.91 -4.38 -18.33
C ALA A 138 -1.58 -4.44 -19.09
N SER A 139 -0.82 -3.33 -19.14
CA SER A 139 0.47 -3.29 -19.83
C SER A 139 1.62 -3.94 -19.05
N ARG A 140 1.42 -4.30 -17.77
CA ARG A 140 2.45 -4.89 -16.92
C ARG A 140 3.17 -6.11 -17.54
N PRO A 141 2.50 -7.12 -18.12
CA PRO A 141 3.19 -8.25 -18.74
C PRO A 141 4.04 -7.86 -19.96
N TYR A 142 3.76 -6.70 -20.56
CA TYR A 142 4.38 -6.22 -21.79
C TYR A 142 5.38 -5.08 -21.53
N ILE A 143 5.59 -4.64 -20.29
CA ILE A 143 6.36 -3.43 -19.96
C ILE A 143 7.87 -3.53 -20.28
N GLY A 144 8.36 -4.73 -20.58
CA GLY A 144 9.71 -4.94 -21.15
C GLY A 144 9.81 -4.61 -22.65
N ASN A 145 8.69 -4.44 -23.35
CA ASN A 145 8.61 -4.11 -24.76
C ASN A 145 8.39 -2.60 -24.94
N SER A 146 9.12 -1.96 -25.86
CA SER A 146 8.98 -0.51 -26.16
C SER A 146 7.56 -0.12 -26.55
N TYR A 147 6.78 -1.00 -27.20
CA TYR A 147 5.39 -0.72 -27.58
C TYR A 147 4.46 -0.42 -26.40
N ALA A 148 4.73 -1.02 -25.24
CA ALA A 148 3.99 -0.73 -24.00
C ALA A 148 4.77 0.22 -23.09
N GLN A 149 6.09 0.09 -23.03
CA GLN A 149 6.94 0.90 -22.18
C GLN A 149 6.90 2.39 -22.54
N ASP A 150 7.02 2.74 -23.83
CA ASP A 150 7.09 4.14 -24.23
C ASP A 150 5.77 4.89 -23.96
N PRO A 151 4.58 4.37 -24.31
CA PRO A 151 3.34 5.05 -23.95
C PRO A 151 3.10 5.16 -22.43
N VAL A 152 3.50 4.16 -21.64
CA VAL A 152 3.39 4.25 -20.16
C VAL A 152 4.35 5.29 -19.60
N ARG A 153 5.56 5.43 -20.17
CA ARG A 153 6.49 6.52 -19.83
C ARG A 153 5.93 7.89 -20.23
N GLU A 154 5.30 7.99 -21.40
CA GLU A 154 4.60 9.22 -21.85
C GLU A 154 3.51 9.62 -20.84
N ILE A 155 2.68 8.67 -20.40
CA ILE A 155 1.65 8.88 -19.36
C ILE A 155 2.27 9.35 -18.05
N LEU A 156 3.37 8.74 -17.59
CA LEU A 156 4.05 9.16 -16.35
C LEU A 156 4.50 10.62 -16.41
N GLY A 157 5.06 11.04 -17.56
CA GLY A 157 5.58 12.38 -17.79
C GLY A 157 4.54 13.46 -18.11
N ASP A 158 3.31 13.08 -18.46
CA ASP A 158 2.26 14.02 -18.83
C ASP A 158 1.68 14.76 -17.62
N GLN A 159 2.00 16.05 -17.52
CA GLN A 159 1.51 16.93 -16.44
C GLN A 159 0.00 17.17 -16.48
N ASN A 160 -0.65 16.94 -17.63
CA ASN A 160 -2.10 17.09 -17.77
C ASN A 160 -2.86 15.79 -17.48
N GLU A 161 -2.15 14.68 -17.30
CA GLU A 161 -2.76 13.41 -16.96
C GLU A 161 -3.17 13.36 -15.49
N ARG A 162 -4.24 12.61 -15.22
CA ARG A 162 -4.76 12.38 -13.88
C ARG A 162 -3.70 11.69 -13.00
N THR A 163 -3.47 12.25 -11.81
CA THR A 163 -2.40 11.80 -10.90
C THR A 163 -2.45 10.31 -10.58
N ASP A 164 -3.62 9.72 -10.37
CA ASP A 164 -3.75 8.29 -10.06
C ASP A 164 -3.38 7.38 -11.25
N ILE A 165 -3.51 7.85 -12.49
CA ILE A 165 -3.05 7.13 -13.70
C ILE A 165 -1.53 7.22 -13.79
N ARG A 166 -0.96 8.40 -13.49
CA ARG A 166 0.49 8.60 -13.42
C ARG A 166 1.12 7.75 -12.30
N VAL A 167 0.47 7.64 -11.14
CA VAL A 167 0.86 6.74 -10.03
C VAL A 167 0.85 5.29 -10.50
N GLU A 168 -0.20 4.87 -11.21
CA GLU A 168 -0.27 3.52 -11.78
C GLU A 168 0.84 3.29 -12.81
N ALA A 169 1.16 4.29 -13.64
CA ALA A 169 2.25 4.22 -14.60
C ALA A 169 3.60 4.05 -13.89
N ALA A 170 3.88 4.81 -12.82
CA ALA A 170 5.08 4.64 -12.01
C ALA A 170 5.17 3.22 -11.41
N ARG A 171 4.06 2.70 -10.88
CA ARG A 171 3.97 1.34 -10.34
C ARG A 171 4.31 0.29 -11.39
N VAL A 172 3.71 0.38 -12.57
CA VAL A 172 3.94 -0.57 -13.67
C VAL A 172 5.37 -0.47 -14.20
N LEU A 173 5.94 0.73 -14.29
CA LEU A 173 7.32 0.96 -14.73
C LEU A 173 8.36 0.40 -13.75
N SER A 174 8.02 0.13 -12.49
CA SER A 174 8.91 -0.52 -11.52
C SER A 174 9.44 -1.89 -12.00
N TYR A 175 8.69 -2.55 -12.87
CA TYR A 175 9.05 -3.83 -13.51
C TYR A 175 10.05 -3.68 -14.66
N ALA A 176 10.33 -2.45 -15.09
CA ALA A 176 11.18 -2.13 -16.23
C ALA A 176 12.36 -1.21 -15.88
N THR A 177 12.68 -1.06 -14.59
CA THR A 177 13.77 -0.21 -14.09
C THR A 177 15.17 -0.66 -14.52
N GLY A 178 15.30 -1.84 -15.15
CA GLY A 178 16.54 -2.25 -15.83
C GLY A 178 16.91 -1.31 -17.00
N GLY A 179 15.92 -0.68 -17.63
CA GLY A 179 16.14 0.34 -18.66
C GLY A 179 16.57 1.68 -18.07
N SER A 180 17.62 2.31 -18.62
CA SER A 180 18.10 3.61 -18.12
C SER A 180 17.05 4.69 -18.23
N ARG A 181 16.35 4.73 -19.37
CA ARG A 181 15.25 5.66 -19.63
C ARG A 181 14.22 5.62 -18.50
N VAL A 182 13.64 4.44 -18.24
CA VAL A 182 12.66 4.25 -17.15
C VAL A 182 13.14 4.82 -15.81
N ARG A 183 14.42 4.60 -15.45
CA ARG A 183 14.99 5.17 -14.22
C ARG A 183 15.10 6.69 -14.27
N ASP A 184 15.48 7.24 -15.43
CA ASP A 184 15.58 8.68 -15.65
C ASP A 184 14.19 9.33 -15.51
N GLU A 185 13.14 8.79 -16.13
CA GLU A 185 11.78 9.36 -15.96
C GLU A 185 11.25 9.24 -14.52
N LEU A 186 11.46 8.11 -13.84
CA LEU A 186 11.10 7.98 -12.42
C LEU A 186 11.89 8.98 -11.54
N THR A 187 13.15 9.23 -11.90
CA THR A 187 14.01 10.20 -11.23
C THR A 187 13.53 11.63 -11.50
N ASP A 188 13.06 11.94 -12.71
CA ASP A 188 12.55 13.25 -13.07
C ASP A 188 11.28 13.57 -12.28
N VAL A 189 10.37 12.60 -12.11
CA VAL A 189 9.18 12.72 -11.24
C VAL A 189 9.56 13.06 -9.79
N ILE A 190 10.68 12.52 -9.30
CA ILE A 190 11.20 12.81 -7.96
C ILE A 190 11.84 14.21 -7.90
N ARG A 191 12.58 14.60 -8.94
CA ARG A 191 13.45 15.79 -8.94
C ARG A 191 12.77 17.08 -9.41
N TYR A 192 11.58 17.04 -10.01
CA TYR A 192 10.92 18.24 -10.58
C TYR A 192 9.79 18.84 -9.71
N GLY A 193 9.67 20.16 -9.77
CA GLY A 193 9.09 21.06 -8.75
C GLY A 193 7.59 20.94 -8.42
N ASN A 194 7.29 20.03 -7.50
CA ASN A 194 6.03 19.80 -6.77
C ASN A 194 5.03 18.84 -7.43
N GLU A 195 5.52 17.77 -8.06
CA GLU A 195 4.65 16.62 -8.36
C GLU A 195 3.82 16.22 -7.12
N PRO A 196 2.57 15.74 -7.29
CA PRO A 196 1.74 15.33 -6.16
C PRO A 196 2.47 14.32 -5.26
N ARG A 197 2.26 14.43 -3.95
CA ARG A 197 2.92 13.57 -2.96
C ARG A 197 2.77 12.10 -3.30
N GLU A 198 1.56 11.69 -3.69
CA GLU A 198 1.22 10.30 -4.03
C GLU A 198 2.06 9.78 -5.20
N LEU A 199 2.30 10.64 -6.19
CA LEU A 199 3.12 10.30 -7.35
C LEU A 199 4.60 10.17 -6.96
N ARG A 200 5.12 11.10 -6.14
CA ARG A 200 6.51 11.01 -5.66
C ARG A 200 6.74 9.77 -4.79
N VAL A 201 5.80 9.45 -3.89
CA VAL A 201 5.83 8.23 -3.07
C VAL A 201 5.93 6.99 -3.95
N MET A 202 5.09 6.88 -4.97
CA MET A 202 5.14 5.72 -5.86
C MET A 202 6.39 5.71 -6.72
N ALA A 203 6.89 6.87 -7.18
CA ALA A 203 8.12 6.96 -7.96
C ALA A 203 9.36 6.51 -7.16
N TYR A 204 9.48 6.92 -5.89
CA TYR A 204 10.51 6.42 -5.00
C TYR A 204 10.42 4.90 -4.84
N LYS A 205 9.23 4.38 -4.51
CA LYS A 205 9.00 2.94 -4.36
C LYS A 205 9.31 2.19 -5.65
N ALA A 206 8.94 2.71 -6.81
CA ALA A 206 9.20 2.10 -8.10
C ALA A 206 10.69 1.88 -8.39
N LEU A 207 11.58 2.69 -7.80
CA LEU A 207 13.04 2.55 -7.94
C LEU A 207 13.67 1.47 -7.05
N TRP A 208 12.91 0.73 -6.24
CA TRP A 208 13.45 -0.25 -5.28
C TRP A 208 14.30 -1.35 -5.93
N SER A 209 13.93 -1.81 -7.13
CA SER A 209 14.68 -2.84 -7.87
C SER A 209 15.93 -2.27 -8.55
N ALA A 210 16.07 -0.94 -8.57
CA ALA A 210 17.13 -0.20 -9.25
C ALA A 210 18.20 0.36 -8.30
N THR A 211 18.11 0.09 -6.99
CA THR A 211 19.03 0.59 -5.95
C THR A 211 20.46 0.04 -6.05
N GLY A 212 20.68 -0.99 -6.87
CA GLY A 212 22.01 -1.44 -7.27
C GLY A 212 22.73 -0.46 -8.21
N HIS A 213 22.01 0.47 -8.85
CA HIS A 213 22.60 1.51 -9.67
C HIS A 213 23.02 2.71 -8.81
N SER A 214 24.30 3.09 -8.89
CA SER A 214 24.89 4.14 -8.06
C SER A 214 24.11 5.46 -8.09
N ARG A 215 23.67 5.93 -9.27
CA ARG A 215 22.89 7.17 -9.41
C ARG A 215 21.55 7.13 -8.70
N VAL A 216 20.84 5.99 -8.76
CA VAL A 216 19.57 5.80 -8.05
C VAL A 216 19.83 5.71 -6.55
N GLN A 217 20.85 4.95 -6.15
CA GLN A 217 21.23 4.85 -4.75
C GLN A 217 21.59 6.23 -4.15
N ASP A 218 22.40 7.02 -4.85
CA ASP A 218 22.80 8.36 -4.43
C ASP A 218 21.59 9.30 -4.35
N LEU A 219 20.65 9.24 -5.31
CA LEU A 219 19.39 9.99 -5.26
C LEU A 219 18.56 9.62 -4.02
N LEU A 220 18.37 8.33 -3.77
CA LEU A 220 17.58 7.86 -2.63
C LEU A 220 18.23 8.26 -1.31
N MET A 221 19.55 8.11 -1.17
CA MET A 221 20.27 8.52 0.03
C MET A 221 20.22 10.04 0.24
N ASP A 222 20.30 10.83 -0.82
CA ASP A 222 20.13 12.29 -0.77
C ASP A 222 18.72 12.68 -0.34
N ALA A 223 17.68 12.02 -0.88
CA ALA A 223 16.29 12.23 -0.48
C ALA A 223 16.08 11.95 1.01
N VAL A 224 16.65 10.86 1.53
CA VAL A 224 16.55 10.49 2.95
C VAL A 224 17.23 11.51 3.86
N ARG A 225 18.40 12.04 3.47
CA ARG A 225 19.17 12.95 4.31
C ARG A 225 18.73 14.41 4.19
N TYR A 226 18.43 14.87 2.99
CA TYR A 226 18.45 16.29 2.67
C TYR A 226 17.29 16.76 1.80
N SER A 227 17.08 16.18 0.61
CA SER A 227 16.28 16.83 -0.43
C SER A 227 14.77 16.63 -0.29
N GLU A 228 14.29 15.51 0.23
CA GLU A 228 12.85 15.27 0.39
C GLU A 228 12.33 15.78 1.75
N LYS A 229 11.36 16.69 1.70
CA LYS A 229 10.78 17.35 2.87
C LYS A 229 9.46 16.75 3.28
N ASP A 230 8.72 16.20 2.33
CA ASP A 230 7.49 15.48 2.63
C ASP A 230 7.83 14.16 3.34
N ARG A 231 7.16 13.93 4.48
CA ARG A 231 7.47 12.82 5.37
C ARG A 231 7.12 11.47 4.75
N ASP A 232 6.03 11.41 3.97
CA ASP A 232 5.60 10.17 3.31
C ASP A 232 6.52 9.84 2.14
N ALA A 233 6.87 10.83 1.33
CA ALA A 233 7.81 10.66 0.23
C ALA A 233 9.22 10.31 0.73
N ARG A 234 9.68 10.90 1.85
CA ARG A 234 10.96 10.52 2.47
C ARG A 234 10.94 9.09 2.99
N ARG A 235 9.84 8.65 3.60
CA ARG A 235 9.64 7.23 3.99
C ARG A 235 9.63 6.30 2.77
N ALA A 236 9.07 6.72 1.64
CA ALA A 236 9.13 5.95 0.41
C ALA A 236 10.57 5.79 -0.13
N ALA A 237 11.41 6.82 0.03
CA ALA A 237 12.84 6.71 -0.31
C ALA A 237 13.58 5.75 0.64
N ILE A 238 13.27 5.78 1.94
CA ILE A 238 13.78 4.83 2.94
C ILE A 238 13.36 3.40 2.54
N TRP A 239 12.07 3.19 2.27
CA TRP A 239 11.51 1.93 1.81
C TRP A 239 12.30 1.43 0.60
N ALA A 240 12.46 2.24 -0.45
CA ALA A 240 13.16 1.81 -1.66
C ALA A 240 14.60 1.32 -1.41
N LEU A 241 15.29 1.85 -0.39
CA LEU A 241 16.65 1.42 -0.02
C LEU A 241 16.71 0.02 0.62
N PHE A 242 15.58 -0.62 0.97
CA PHE A 242 15.56 -1.93 1.65
C PHE A 242 16.35 -3.01 0.89
N SER A 243 16.31 -3.00 -0.44
CA SER A 243 16.99 -3.99 -1.29
C SER A 243 18.50 -3.78 -1.33
N ALA A 244 18.97 -2.58 -0.98
CA ALA A 244 20.38 -2.21 -0.92
C ALA A 244 20.92 -2.08 0.50
N SER A 245 20.14 -2.46 1.53
CA SER A 245 20.55 -2.27 2.94
C SER A 245 21.73 -3.14 3.39
N ASN A 246 22.08 -4.18 2.63
CA ASN A 246 23.32 -4.95 2.82
C ASN A 246 24.59 -4.22 2.35
N ASN A 247 24.45 -3.11 1.63
CA ASN A 247 25.57 -2.25 1.26
C ASN A 247 25.84 -1.25 2.37
N SER A 248 27.11 -1.03 2.70
CA SER A 248 27.51 -0.14 3.82
C SER A 248 26.93 1.27 3.73
N ARG A 249 26.91 1.87 2.53
CA ARG A 249 26.41 3.26 2.33
C ARG A 249 24.92 3.41 2.67
N PRO A 250 23.98 2.68 2.03
CA PRO A 250 22.58 2.66 2.46
C PRO A 250 22.39 2.23 3.92
N GLN A 251 23.13 1.22 4.38
CA GLN A 251 23.06 0.73 5.75
C GLN A 251 23.36 1.86 6.76
N ASP A 252 24.42 2.63 6.52
CA ASP A 252 24.82 3.74 7.39
C ASP A 252 23.76 4.85 7.39
N VAL A 253 23.21 5.21 6.22
CA VAL A 253 22.11 6.19 6.10
C VAL A 253 20.90 5.76 6.90
N LEU A 254 20.45 4.51 6.74
CA LEU A 254 19.29 3.98 7.47
C LEU A 254 19.57 3.89 8.98
N SER A 255 20.80 3.53 9.36
CA SER A 255 21.21 3.49 10.76
C SER A 255 21.25 4.89 11.39
N ASP A 256 21.65 5.92 10.65
CA ASP A 256 21.63 7.32 11.10
C ASP A 256 20.20 7.80 11.38
N VAL A 257 19.26 7.50 10.47
CA VAL A 257 17.83 7.80 10.66
C VAL A 257 17.31 7.13 11.92
N LEU A 258 17.65 5.85 12.13
CA LEU A 258 17.20 5.08 13.28
C LEU A 258 17.77 5.59 14.62
N ARG A 259 19.02 6.10 14.64
CA ARG A 259 19.65 6.68 15.84
C ARG A 259 19.15 8.09 16.19
N SER A 260 18.60 8.82 15.23
CA SER A 260 18.13 10.18 15.45
C SER A 260 16.88 10.22 16.34
N ARG A 261 16.99 10.71 17.58
CA ARG A 261 15.84 10.86 18.49
C ARG A 261 14.85 11.95 18.06
N ASN A 262 15.28 12.87 17.21
CA ASN A 262 14.43 13.92 16.65
C ASN A 262 13.62 13.42 15.44
N GLU A 263 13.91 12.22 14.96
CA GLU A 263 13.19 11.62 13.84
C GLU A 263 11.83 11.09 14.29
N GLU A 264 10.86 11.16 13.39
CA GLU A 264 9.52 10.64 13.62
C GLU A 264 9.51 9.14 13.77
N GLU A 265 8.71 8.67 14.71
CA GLU A 265 8.56 7.24 14.99
C GLU A 265 8.22 6.41 13.73
N PRO A 266 7.23 6.78 12.87
CA PRO A 266 6.98 6.05 11.64
C PRO A 266 8.19 5.99 10.70
N THR A 267 8.99 7.07 10.62
CA THR A 267 10.19 7.13 9.78
C THR A 267 11.30 6.24 10.32
N ARG A 268 11.48 6.19 11.65
CA ARG A 268 12.43 5.29 12.30
C ARG A 268 12.02 3.82 12.14
N VAL A 269 10.73 3.52 12.27
CA VAL A 269 10.19 2.16 12.03
C VAL A 269 10.42 1.74 10.57
N GLU A 270 10.22 2.64 9.61
CA GLU A 270 10.48 2.35 8.20
C GLU A 270 11.97 2.09 7.91
N ALA A 271 12.87 2.86 8.52
CA ALA A 271 14.31 2.64 8.41
C ALA A 271 14.73 1.32 9.04
N LEU A 272 14.13 0.97 10.17
CA LEU A 272 14.34 -0.31 10.84
C LEU A 272 13.88 -1.47 9.96
N LYS A 273 12.67 -1.39 9.39
CA LYS A 273 12.18 -2.41 8.46
C LYS A 273 13.10 -2.59 7.26
N SER A 274 13.55 -1.48 6.70
CA SER A 274 14.46 -1.47 5.54
C SER A 274 15.84 -2.09 5.85
N LEU A 275 16.26 -2.10 7.11
CA LEU A 275 17.50 -2.74 7.57
C LEU A 275 17.37 -4.26 7.81
N TYR A 276 16.20 -4.88 7.62
CA TYR A 276 16.00 -6.29 7.94
C TYR A 276 16.95 -7.23 7.18
N ASN A 277 17.18 -6.99 5.89
CA ASN A 277 18.13 -7.79 5.10
C ASN A 277 19.57 -7.72 5.63
N ALA A 278 19.89 -6.67 6.39
CA ALA A 278 21.21 -6.42 6.98
C ALA A 278 21.36 -6.98 8.41
N MET A 279 20.40 -7.75 8.92
CA MET A 279 20.46 -8.34 10.26
C MET A 279 21.61 -9.34 10.47
N GLY A 280 22.21 -9.84 9.38
CA GLY A 280 23.45 -10.62 9.43
C GLY A 280 24.68 -9.80 9.84
N HIS A 281 24.64 -8.46 9.70
CA HIS A 281 25.74 -7.58 10.08
C HIS A 281 25.71 -7.24 11.57
N TYR A 282 26.83 -7.45 12.26
CA TYR A 282 26.92 -7.23 13.71
C TYR A 282 26.49 -5.81 14.14
N ARG A 283 26.84 -4.77 13.37
CA ARG A 283 26.47 -3.38 13.68
C ARG A 283 24.97 -3.13 13.67
N VAL A 284 24.24 -3.77 12.75
CA VAL A 284 22.78 -3.64 12.67
C VAL A 284 22.14 -4.41 13.81
N LYS A 285 22.60 -5.64 14.05
CA LYS A 285 22.14 -6.47 15.16
C LYS A 285 22.36 -5.82 16.53
N ASP A 286 23.53 -5.22 16.76
CA ASP A 286 23.85 -4.49 17.98
C ASP A 286 22.93 -3.26 18.12
N LEU A 287 22.73 -2.49 17.04
CA LEU A 287 21.79 -1.37 17.03
C LEU A 287 20.36 -1.80 17.37
N MET A 288 19.86 -2.90 16.81
CA MET A 288 18.53 -3.43 17.17
C MET A 288 18.48 -3.87 18.63
N THR A 289 19.52 -4.55 19.11
CA THR A 289 19.63 -4.97 20.51
C THR A 289 19.60 -3.79 21.47
N ASP A 290 20.31 -2.71 21.14
CA ASP A 290 20.36 -1.48 21.93
C ASP A 290 18.98 -0.81 21.99
N LEU A 291 18.26 -0.72 20.86
CA LEU A 291 16.90 -0.19 20.82
C LEU A 291 15.93 -0.99 21.67
N VAL A 292 16.02 -2.33 21.63
CA VAL A 292 15.17 -3.20 22.45
C VAL A 292 15.40 -2.97 23.95
N ARG A 293 16.66 -2.74 24.34
CA ARG A 293 17.08 -2.53 25.74
C ARG A 293 16.84 -1.12 26.25
N ASP A 294 16.74 -0.12 25.38
CA ASP A 294 16.50 1.26 25.79
C ASP A 294 15.07 1.45 26.34
N SER A 295 14.96 1.64 27.66
CA SER A 295 13.69 1.88 28.33
C SER A 295 13.06 3.24 27.99
N ASN A 296 13.85 4.19 27.49
CA ASN A 296 13.37 5.50 27.03
C ASN A 296 12.98 5.51 25.55
N GLU A 297 13.14 4.38 24.85
CA GLU A 297 12.72 4.26 23.46
C GLU A 297 11.20 4.08 23.35
N ARG A 298 10.62 4.66 22.30
CA ARG A 298 9.20 4.58 22.02
C ARG A 298 8.81 3.14 21.72
N LYS A 299 7.68 2.73 22.31
CA LYS A 299 7.17 1.36 22.22
C LYS A 299 7.10 0.82 20.78
N PRO A 300 6.62 1.57 19.77
CA PRO A 300 6.55 1.04 18.39
C PRO A 300 7.92 0.76 17.77
N VAL A 301 8.94 1.57 18.08
CA VAL A 301 10.33 1.33 17.63
C VAL A 301 10.88 0.07 18.30
N ARG A 302 10.66 -0.10 19.60
CA ARG A 302 11.07 -1.30 20.34
C ARG A 302 10.40 -2.56 19.81
N LEU A 303 9.09 -2.52 19.55
CA LEU A 303 8.35 -3.64 18.96
C LEU A 303 8.88 -4.02 17.58
N ALA A 304 9.12 -3.01 16.73
CA ALA A 304 9.72 -3.23 15.42
C ALA A 304 11.12 -3.85 15.53
N ALA A 305 11.94 -3.39 16.48
CA ALA A 305 13.27 -3.94 16.75
C ALA A 305 13.22 -5.40 17.24
N ILE A 306 12.30 -5.74 18.16
CA ILE A 306 12.09 -7.12 18.61
C ILE A 306 11.72 -8.00 17.42
N LYS A 307 10.77 -7.57 16.57
CA LYS A 307 10.40 -8.32 15.37
C LYS A 307 11.59 -8.48 14.42
N ALA A 308 12.40 -7.44 14.19
CA ALA A 308 13.54 -7.51 13.27
C ALA A 308 14.64 -8.47 13.75
N LEU A 309 14.78 -8.68 15.05
CA LEU A 309 15.70 -9.67 15.62
C LEU A 309 15.39 -11.12 15.18
N SER A 310 14.20 -11.41 14.63
CA SER A 310 13.92 -12.69 13.97
C SER A 310 14.91 -13.00 12.85
N GLY A 311 15.40 -11.97 12.14
CA GLY A 311 16.41 -12.09 11.08
C GLY A 311 17.80 -12.48 11.60
N ALA A 312 18.01 -12.51 12.92
CA ALA A 312 19.25 -12.88 13.58
C ALA A 312 19.06 -13.95 14.68
N ASN A 313 17.97 -14.71 14.66
CA ASN A 313 17.62 -15.67 15.72
C ASN A 313 18.62 -16.85 15.87
N ASN A 314 19.47 -17.10 14.87
CA ASN A 314 20.56 -18.07 14.99
C ASN A 314 21.72 -17.58 15.88
N ASP A 315 21.73 -16.30 16.28
CA ASP A 315 22.70 -15.75 17.22
C ASP A 315 22.24 -15.99 18.67
N SER A 316 23.10 -16.63 19.48
CA SER A 316 22.78 -17.00 20.85
C SER A 316 22.48 -15.81 21.76
N ARG A 317 23.10 -14.63 21.52
CA ARG A 317 22.85 -13.42 22.30
C ARG A 317 21.49 -12.82 21.96
N VAL A 318 21.11 -12.86 20.69
CA VAL A 318 19.78 -12.43 20.24
C VAL A 318 18.72 -13.36 20.79
N LYS A 319 18.91 -14.67 20.63
CA LYS A 319 17.99 -15.68 21.16
C LYS A 319 17.77 -15.53 22.67
N SER A 320 18.86 -15.42 23.44
CA SER A 320 18.79 -15.21 24.89
C SER A 320 18.04 -13.92 25.27
N LEU A 321 18.25 -12.82 24.53
CA LEU A 321 17.49 -11.59 24.75
C LEU A 321 15.99 -11.77 24.48
N LEU A 322 15.63 -12.46 23.40
CA LEU A 322 14.22 -12.71 23.06
C LEU A 322 13.57 -13.62 24.11
N GLU A 323 14.26 -14.67 24.55
CA GLU A 323 13.80 -15.57 25.64
C GLU A 323 13.60 -14.78 26.95
N ASP A 324 14.55 -13.92 27.33
CA ASP A 324 14.42 -13.05 28.50
C ASP A 324 13.21 -12.13 28.41
N ILE A 325 12.94 -11.53 27.24
CA ILE A 325 11.77 -10.66 27.03
C ILE A 325 10.48 -11.48 27.14
N MET A 326 10.42 -12.63 26.47
CA MET A 326 9.28 -13.55 26.49
C MET A 326 8.90 -13.94 27.93
N GLU A 327 9.89 -14.26 28.76
CA GLU A 327 9.66 -14.74 30.13
C GLU A 327 9.43 -13.61 31.15
N ARG A 328 10.14 -12.48 31.03
CA ARG A 328 10.28 -11.50 32.11
C ARG A 328 9.66 -10.14 31.82
N SER A 329 9.35 -9.81 30.55
CA SER A 329 8.74 -8.52 30.23
C SER A 329 7.35 -8.39 30.85
N SER A 330 7.07 -7.27 31.53
CA SER A 330 5.73 -6.93 32.01
C SER A 330 4.78 -6.51 30.88
N ASP A 331 5.32 -6.04 29.76
CA ASP A 331 4.53 -5.65 28.60
C ASP A 331 4.19 -6.87 27.74
N THR A 332 2.91 -7.17 27.62
CA THR A 332 2.40 -8.29 26.83
C THR A 332 2.74 -8.16 25.35
N GLU A 333 2.78 -6.96 24.78
CA GLU A 333 3.12 -6.80 23.36
C GLU A 333 4.58 -7.13 23.10
N PHE A 334 5.50 -6.81 24.02
CA PHE A 334 6.90 -7.22 23.90
C PHE A 334 7.06 -8.74 24.01
N ARG A 335 6.29 -9.40 24.91
CA ARG A 335 6.31 -10.86 25.01
C ARG A 335 5.82 -11.53 23.73
N LEU A 336 4.70 -11.07 23.18
CA LEU A 336 4.15 -11.58 21.92
C LEU A 336 5.14 -11.37 20.76
N ALA A 337 5.69 -10.16 20.64
CA ALA A 337 6.69 -9.87 19.61
C ALA A 337 7.94 -10.76 19.75
N ALA A 338 8.37 -11.08 20.99
CA ALA A 338 9.51 -11.97 21.21
C ALA A 338 9.19 -13.43 20.84
N ILE A 339 7.99 -13.92 21.15
CA ILE A 339 7.51 -15.25 20.73
C ILE A 339 7.51 -15.35 19.20
N GLU A 340 6.92 -14.34 18.53
CA GLU A 340 6.91 -14.25 17.07
C GLU A 340 8.33 -14.18 16.49
N ALA A 341 9.25 -13.45 17.12
CA ALA A 341 10.63 -13.37 16.65
C ALA A 341 11.42 -14.69 16.83
N LEU A 342 11.10 -15.46 17.89
CA LEU A 342 11.70 -16.77 18.15
C LEU A 342 11.14 -17.86 17.21
N SER A 343 9.90 -17.74 16.78
CA SER A 343 9.24 -18.67 15.85
C SER A 343 8.49 -17.90 14.76
N PRO A 344 9.23 -17.28 13.82
CA PRO A 344 8.63 -16.37 12.85
C PRO A 344 7.77 -17.09 11.81
N ASP A 345 6.55 -16.61 11.61
CA ASP A 345 5.79 -16.89 10.40
C ASP A 345 6.43 -16.12 9.22
N LEU A 346 6.91 -16.87 8.22
CA LEU A 346 7.56 -16.30 7.05
C LEU A 346 6.63 -15.39 6.24
N ALA A 347 5.32 -15.62 6.23
CA ALA A 347 4.37 -14.75 5.54
C ALA A 347 4.33 -13.37 6.20
N ASP A 348 4.21 -13.34 7.54
CA ASP A 348 4.17 -12.12 8.33
C ASP A 348 5.48 -11.34 8.26
N ILE A 349 6.62 -12.04 8.33
CA ILE A 349 7.94 -11.42 8.15
C ILE A 349 8.07 -10.79 6.77
N ARG A 350 7.68 -11.51 5.71
CA ARG A 350 7.77 -10.99 4.34
C ARG A 350 6.90 -9.77 4.14
N GLU A 351 5.70 -9.77 4.72
CA GLU A 351 4.79 -8.64 4.67
C GLU A 351 5.31 -7.44 5.44
N TYR A 352 5.71 -7.64 6.69
CA TYR A 352 6.11 -6.54 7.57
C TYR A 352 7.43 -5.87 7.12
N PHE A 353 8.37 -6.64 6.57
CA PHE A 353 9.71 -6.19 6.17
C PHE A 353 9.90 -5.99 4.66
N HIS A 354 8.80 -5.88 3.90
CA HIS A 354 8.83 -5.59 2.46
C HIS A 354 9.66 -6.59 1.63
N LEU A 355 9.68 -7.85 2.05
CA LEU A 355 10.54 -8.85 1.42
C LEU A 355 9.85 -9.44 0.17
N PRO A 356 10.52 -9.41 -1.00
CA PRO A 356 10.03 -10.14 -2.16
C PRO A 356 10.05 -11.64 -1.91
N TYR A 357 9.17 -12.38 -2.59
CA TYR A 357 9.20 -13.84 -2.55
C TYR A 357 8.77 -14.46 -3.87
N LYS A 358 9.20 -15.71 -4.08
CA LYS A 358 8.75 -16.55 -5.20
C LYS A 358 7.68 -17.53 -4.72
N LEU A 359 6.65 -17.67 -5.54
CA LEU A 359 5.61 -18.69 -5.42
C LEU A 359 6.14 -20.03 -5.92
N GLU A 360 5.47 -21.11 -5.54
CA GLU A 360 5.83 -22.48 -5.98
C GLU A 360 5.77 -22.65 -7.50
N ASN A 361 4.88 -21.93 -8.17
CA ASN A 361 4.77 -21.89 -9.63
C ASN A 361 5.85 -21.04 -10.31
N GLY A 362 6.84 -20.54 -9.55
CA GLY A 362 7.91 -19.66 -10.03
C GLY A 362 7.53 -18.19 -10.16
N GLY A 363 6.26 -17.83 -9.92
CA GLY A 363 5.80 -16.45 -9.92
C GLY A 363 6.53 -15.61 -8.88
N PHE A 364 6.87 -14.37 -9.23
CA PHE A 364 7.55 -13.44 -8.32
C PHE A 364 6.56 -12.42 -7.78
N VAL A 365 6.44 -12.33 -6.46
CA VAL A 365 5.66 -11.30 -5.79
C VAL A 365 6.58 -10.13 -5.42
N SER A 366 6.41 -9.04 -6.15
CA SER A 366 7.12 -7.79 -5.91
C SER A 366 6.54 -7.08 -4.68
N PRO A 367 7.36 -6.49 -3.80
CA PRO A 367 6.87 -5.74 -2.64
C PRO A 367 5.98 -4.56 -3.04
N ILE A 368 6.20 -4.00 -4.22
CA ILE A 368 5.41 -2.89 -4.76
C ILE A 368 3.93 -3.24 -5.03
N GLU A 369 3.60 -4.53 -5.10
CA GLU A 369 2.21 -4.97 -5.32
C GLU A 369 1.31 -4.71 -4.12
N LYS A 370 1.90 -4.51 -2.94
CA LYS A 370 1.18 -4.19 -1.69
C LYS A 370 1.10 -2.69 -1.40
N GLU A 371 1.75 -1.88 -2.23
CA GLU A 371 1.76 -0.41 -2.17
C GLU A 371 0.66 0.15 -3.07
#